data_AF-A0A7C6A664-F1
#
_entry.id   AF-A0A7C6A664-F1
#
_cell.length_a   1.000
_cell.length_b   1.000
_cell.length_c   1.000
_cell.angle_alpha   90.00
_cell.angle_beta   90.00
_cell.angle_gamma   90.00
#
_symmetry.space_group_name_H-M   'P 1'
#
loop_
_entity.id
_entity.type
_entity.pdbx_description
1 polymer ?
#
loop_
_entity_poly.entity_id
_entity_poly.type
_entity_poly.pdbx_seq_one_letter_code
_entity_poly.pdbx_strand_id
1 'polypeptide(L)' 'MNRLDHYKDKYFDPLSNILIDVLKKGKEKKIFKPFNEQMMLQLLIGINIMLFLKNTQSNTEELSNVVYSVFMNGVCE' A
#
# COMPACT_ATOMS: atom_id res chain seq x y z
N MET A 1 10.41 -22.83 -12.65
CA MET A 1 9.89 -21.60 -12.03
C MET A 1 10.23 -21.65 -10.56
N ASN A 2 10.98 -20.67 -10.05
CA ASN A 2 11.30 -20.59 -8.62
C ASN A 2 9.99 -20.35 -7.84
N ARG A 3 9.88 -20.86 -6.61
CA ARG A 3 8.74 -20.58 -5.72
C ARG A 3 8.50 -19.06 -5.57
N LEU A 4 9.56 -18.27 -5.51
CA LEU A 4 9.47 -16.80 -5.47
C LEU A 4 8.81 -16.22 -6.72
N ASP A 5 9.21 -16.67 -7.92
CA ASP A 5 8.58 -16.25 -9.17
C ASP A 5 7.09 -16.62 -9.19
N HIS A 6 6.75 -17.82 -8.68
CA HIS A 6 5.35 -18.23 -8.56
C HIS A 6 4.53 -17.32 -7.64
N TYR A 7 5.06 -16.93 -6.47
CA TYR A 7 4.35 -16.04 -5.57
C TYR A 7 4.22 -14.63 -6.13
N LYS A 8 5.27 -14.15 -6.81
CA LYS A 8 5.26 -12.86 -7.48
C LYS A 8 4.16 -12.82 -8.55
N ASP A 9 4.19 -13.75 -9.49
CA ASP A 9 3.30 -13.74 -10.64
C ASP A 9 1.84 -14.01 -10.25
N LYS A 10 1.62 -14.87 -9.25
CA LYS A 10 0.27 -15.28 -8.83
C LYS A 10 -0.39 -14.32 -7.85
N TYR A 11 0.37 -13.62 -7.02
CA TYR A 11 -0.19 -12.80 -5.93
C TYR A 11 0.30 -11.36 -5.99
N PHE A 12 1.61 -11.13 -6.05
CA PHE A 12 2.16 -9.77 -5.91
C PHE A 12 1.81 -8.88 -7.11
N ASP A 13 2.03 -9.36 -8.33
CA ASP A 13 1.81 -8.59 -9.55
C ASP A 13 0.31 -8.25 -9.74
N PRO A 14 -0.65 -9.20 -9.58
CA PRO A 14 -2.07 -8.89 -9.64
C PRO A 14 -2.52 -7.85 -8.60
N LEU A 15 -2.08 -7.98 -7.35
CA LEU A 15 -2.43 -7.03 -6.28
C LEU A 15 -1.84 -5.65 -6.53
N SER A 16 -0.58 -5.58 -6.99
CA SER A 16 0.09 -4.33 -7.35
C SER A 16 -0.65 -3.60 -8.47
N ASN A 17 -1.10 -4.34 -9.48
CA ASN A 17 -1.88 -3.77 -10.59
C ASN A 17 -3.22 -3.20 -10.11
N ILE A 18 -3.95 -3.94 -9.25
CA ILE A 18 -5.21 -3.46 -8.67
C ILE A 18 -4.99 -2.16 -7.87
N LEU A 19 -3.95 -2.12 -7.03
CA LEU A 19 -3.64 -0.94 -6.23
C LEU A 19 -3.27 0.26 -7.11
N ILE A 20 -2.44 0.07 -8.13
CA ILE A 20 -2.07 1.13 -9.08
C ILE A 20 -3.32 1.67 -9.78
N ASP A 21 -4.24 0.81 -10.21
CA ASP A 21 -5.48 1.24 -10.85
C ASP A 21 -6.39 2.05 -9.91
N VAL A 22 -6.48 1.67 -8.63
CA VAL A 22 -7.20 2.45 -7.61
C VAL A 22 -6.57 3.82 -7.42
N LEU A 23 -5.24 3.89 -7.31
CA LEU A 23 -4.51 5.15 -7.16
C LEU A 23 -4.69 6.08 -8.37
N LYS A 24 -4.62 5.53 -9.59
CA LYS A 24 -4.89 6.27 -10.84
C LYS A 24 -6.30 6.85 -10.85
N LYS A 25 -7.31 6.02 -10.60
CA LYS A 25 -8.72 6.45 -10.56
C LYS A 25 -8.95 7.51 -9.49
N GLY A 26 -8.29 7.40 -8.34
CA GLY A 26 -8.36 8.40 -7.28
C GLY A 26 -7.83 9.77 -7.71
N LYS A 27 -6.71 9.80 -8.46
CA LYS A 27 -6.18 11.03 -9.06
C LYS A 27 -7.09 11.59 -10.15
N GLU A 28 -7.59 10.74 -11.05
CA GLU A 28 -8.54 11.15 -12.11
C GLU A 28 -9.79 11.80 -11.53
N LYS A 29 -10.28 11.29 -10.40
CA LYS A 29 -11.43 11.82 -9.67
C LYS A 29 -11.10 12.97 -8.73
N LYS A 30 -9.84 13.41 -8.66
CA LYS A 30 -9.36 14.46 -7.73
C LYS A 30 -9.68 14.17 -6.26
N ILE A 31 -9.72 12.89 -5.90
CA ILE A 31 -9.81 12.46 -4.50
C ILE A 31 -8.41 12.55 -3.88
N PHE A 32 -7.39 12.24 -4.68
CA PHE A 32 -6.00 12.31 -4.25
C PHE A 32 -5.21 13.37 -5.00
N LYS A 33 -4.26 13.99 -4.28
CA LYS A 33 -3.27 14.90 -4.84
C LYS A 33 -2.45 14.20 -5.94
N PRO A 34 -1.87 14.94 -6.90
CA PRO A 34 -0.96 14.35 -7.88
C PRO A 34 0.27 13.72 -7.21
N PHE A 35 0.51 12.43 -7.47
CA PHE A 35 1.70 11.70 -7.03
C PHE A 35 2.10 10.64 -8.05
N ASN A 36 3.30 10.07 -7.87
CA ASN A 36 3.78 8.92 -8.61
C ASN A 36 3.24 7.62 -8.00
N GLU A 37 2.49 6.84 -8.78
CA GLU A 37 1.78 5.65 -8.31
C GLU A 37 2.72 4.53 -7.86
N GLN A 38 3.87 4.39 -8.53
CA GLN A 38 4.88 3.40 -8.17
C GLN A 38 5.51 3.73 -6.81
N MET A 39 5.83 5.01 -6.57
CA MET A 39 6.31 5.45 -5.26
C MET A 39 5.25 5.23 -4.18
N MET A 40 3.98 5.47 -4.49
CA MET A 40 2.89 5.28 -3.54
C MET A 40 2.66 3.80 -3.19
N LEU A 41 2.73 2.92 -4.18
CA LEU A 41 2.69 1.47 -3.98
C LEU A 41 3.87 1.00 -3.10
N GLN A 42 5.09 1.47 -3.37
CA GLN A 42 6.25 1.15 -2.54
C GLN A 42 6.10 1.63 -1.10
N LEU A 43 5.54 2.82 -0.89
CA LEU A 43 5.29 3.34 0.45
C LEU A 43 4.27 2.48 1.21
N LEU A 44 3.17 2.09 0.57
CA LEU A 44 2.16 1.20 1.14
C LEU A 44 2.74 -0.17 1.51
N ILE A 45 3.57 -0.75 0.64
CA ILE A 45 4.28 -2.01 0.93
C ILE A 45 5.21 -1.83 2.12
N GLY A 46 6.00 -0.75 2.15
CA GLY A 46 6.90 -0.43 3.25
C GLY A 46 6.18 -0.28 4.59
N ILE A 47 5.01 0.39 4.60
CA ILE A 47 4.14 0.49 5.78
C ILE A 47 3.73 -0.89 6.27
N ASN A 48 3.23 -1.75 5.40
CA ASN A 48 2.78 -3.10 5.79
C ASN A 48 3.92 -3.97 6.32
N ILE A 49 5.10 -3.90 5.69
CA ILE A 49 6.29 -4.60 6.19
C ILE A 49 6.70 -4.05 7.56
N MET A 50 6.72 -2.72 7.74
CA MET A 50 7.06 -2.12 9.04
C MET A 50 6.08 -2.55 10.13
N LEU A 51 4.78 -2.53 9.84
CA LEU A 51 3.74 -2.99 10.76
C LEU A 51 3.92 -4.46 11.11
N PHE A 52 4.18 -5.32 10.13
CA PHE A 52 4.45 -6.75 10.33
C PHE A 52 5.70 -7.00 11.18
N LEU A 53 6.79 -6.26 10.96
CA LEU A 53 8.04 -6.41 11.71
C LEU A 53 7.95 -5.84 13.13
N LYS A 54 7.17 -4.77 13.35
CA LYS A 54 6.92 -4.23 14.70
C LYS A 54 5.91 -5.02 15.50
N ASN A 55 5.26 -6.02 14.89
CA ASN A 55 4.12 -6.76 15.43
C ASN A 55 4.50 -7.83 16.48
N THR A 56 5.22 -7.44 17.52
CA THR A 56 5.43 -8.26 18.73
C THR A 56 4.46 -7.90 19.86
N GLN A 57 3.54 -6.95 19.66
CA GLN A 57 2.60 -6.46 20.69
C GLN A 57 1.13 -6.49 20.22
N SER A 58 0.21 -6.66 21.18
CA SER A 58 -1.23 -6.91 21.02
C SER A 58 -2.08 -5.78 20.42
N ASN A 59 -1.47 -4.76 19.80
CA ASN A 59 -2.15 -3.54 19.36
C ASN A 59 -2.01 -3.24 17.86
N THR A 60 -1.95 -4.30 17.05
CA THR A 60 -1.76 -4.26 15.59
C THR A 60 -2.79 -3.39 14.85
N GLU A 61 -4.05 -3.47 15.26
CA GLU A 61 -5.15 -2.79 14.58
C GLU A 61 -5.10 -1.27 14.80
N GLU A 62 -4.87 -0.83 16.04
CA GLU A 62 -4.75 0.59 16.37
C GLU A 62 -3.54 1.23 15.67
N LEU A 63 -2.39 0.54 15.67
CA LEU A 63 -1.19 1.03 14.98
C LEU A 63 -1.41 1.11 13.46
N SER A 64 -2.08 0.11 12.87
CA SER A 64 -2.41 0.12 11.44
C SER A 64 -3.33 1.30 11.11
N ASN A 65 -4.39 1.51 11.90
CA ASN A 65 -5.34 2.61 11.71
C ASN A 65 -4.67 3.98 11.78
N VAL A 66 -3.75 4.18 12.74
CA VAL A 66 -2.97 5.43 12.84
C VAL A 66 -2.10 5.64 11.60
N VAL A 67 -1.33 4.64 11.19
CA VAL A 67 -0.41 4.78 10.05
C VAL A 67 -1.17 5.03 8.74
N TYR A 68 -2.27 4.31 8.51
CA TYR A 68 -3.11 4.53 7.33
C TYR A 68 -3.84 5.88 7.38
N SER A 69 -4.27 6.35 8.54
CA SER A 69 -4.85 7.69 8.68
C SER A 69 -3.85 8.79 8.32
N VAL A 70 -2.62 8.71 8.82
CA VAL A 70 -1.54 9.65 8.48
C VAL A 70 -1.24 9.61 6.98
N PHE A 71 -1.15 8.40 6.41
CA PHE A 71 -0.96 8.22 4.98
C PHE A 71 -2.07 8.88 4.16
N MET A 72 -3.34 8.59 4.46
CA MET A 72 -4.47 9.14 3.73
C MET A 72 -4.56 10.66 3.85
N ASN A 73 -4.28 11.24 5.03
CA ASN A 73 -4.22 12.68 5.21
C ASN A 73 -3.12 13.35 4.35
N GLY A 74 -2.00 12.66 4.13
CA GLY A 74 -0.93 13.16 3.27
C GLY A 74 -1.28 13.13 1.77
N VAL A 75 -2.18 12.22 1.37
CA VAL A 75 -2.44 11.90 -0.03
C VAL A 75 -3.77 12.48 -0.54
N CYS A 76 -4.78 12.60 0.31
CA CYS A 76 -6.05 13.24 -0.03
C CYS A 76 -5.90 14.75 -0.26
N GLU A 77 -6.73 15.29 -1.15
CA GLU A 77 -6.87 16.74 -1.37
C GLU A 77 -7.51 17.45 -0.17
#